data_AF-A0A7X1AX85-F1
#
_entry.id   AF-A0A7X1AX85-F1
#
_cell.length_a   1.000
_cell.length_b   1.000
_cell.length_c   1.000
_cell.angle_alpha   90.00
_cell.angle_beta   90.00
_cell.angle_gamma   90.00
#
_symmetry.space_group_name_H-M   'P 1'
#
loop_
_entity.id
_entity.type
_entity.pdbx_description
1 polymer ?
#
loop_
_entity_poly.entity_id
_entity_poly.type
_entity_poly.pdbx_seq_one_letter_code
_entity_poly.pdbx_strand_id
1 'polypeptide(L)'
;MIFTDSPIRSTFGWESPNEAAIFFATLVPFLLTGMLWARKIRIAKIKYPLLTCLMLGEALLYLSLARTGSRSGALALVVGSGFYSLLLWRAHALSPKLWAANALARILLFGVVALFTVTGSRFSPEALLNDRSGEIRLDLWKAGLKMLALEPWTGWGVGQSGLQYMHWFQPPDDPKRVAGTIQSFLHIGVERGIPALWLFTTTVLLLPILSFLGIRRLSPREKSAKSIENSDPSFARRHSEDRAGTRRATANRPALLLASVGAVGAIWFVGNLFSTQWIIPKLWIVPSLSLAFAMILLLFRNRWRVIVISLGTAALVSGVLCAVAFQVGSRIRHSPEIAVEGDWIEILQGAPAESDTHSKQRIVLPDPDILGRDYGRELRKFFAEEEFPSTIVPRYENFTIPTRPYETVIAMGKYVNNALALPAPEILLFHPTVRPDPEIVASPPEGTSVTLFLPDLDVSGYEDLWRKAARREGWKITSTGWTGLDLRTQWPDIALMPVESAE
;
A
#
# COMPACT_ATOMS: atom_id res chain seq x y z
N MET A 1 -0.85 -4.35 14.97
CA MET A 1 -0.12 -5.49 14.35
C MET A 1 -0.13 -6.59 15.39
N ILE A 2 -0.88 -7.68 15.18
CA ILE A 2 -0.99 -8.77 16.17
C ILE A 2 0.25 -9.65 16.02
N PHE A 3 1.21 -9.53 16.95
CA PHE A 3 2.35 -10.44 17.07
C PHE A 3 1.84 -11.75 17.65
N THR A 4 1.33 -12.61 16.79
CA THR A 4 1.18 -14.03 17.11
C THR A 4 2.41 -14.73 16.56
N ASP A 5 3.40 -14.95 17.42
CA ASP A 5 4.29 -16.09 17.27
C ASP A 5 3.43 -17.34 17.48
N SER A 6 2.54 -17.62 16.53
CA SER A 6 2.05 -18.98 16.37
C SER A 6 3.34 -19.81 16.22
N PRO A 7 3.54 -20.89 16.99
CA PRO A 7 4.78 -21.69 17.02
C PRO A 7 5.18 -22.31 15.66
N ILE A 8 4.45 -21.96 14.61
CA ILE A 8 4.50 -22.48 13.28
C ILE A 8 5.35 -21.58 12.37
N ARG A 9 5.30 -20.24 12.47
CA ARG A 9 5.95 -19.35 11.47
C ARG A 9 7.27 -18.78 11.96
N SER A 10 8.34 -19.00 11.18
CA SER A 10 9.65 -18.40 11.49
C SER A 10 9.79 -17.02 10.84
N THR A 11 10.11 -16.01 11.64
CA THR A 11 10.40 -14.65 11.17
C THR A 11 11.89 -14.42 10.89
N PHE A 12 12.78 -15.27 11.39
CA PHE A 12 14.24 -15.15 11.23
C PHE A 12 14.79 -13.77 11.64
N GLY A 13 14.20 -13.17 12.68
CA GLY A 13 14.60 -11.85 13.20
C GLY A 13 14.01 -10.64 12.45
N TRP A 14 13.11 -10.88 11.49
CA TRP A 14 12.31 -9.83 10.86
C TRP A 14 11.04 -9.53 11.67
N GLU A 15 10.40 -8.38 11.44
CA GLU A 15 9.18 -7.99 12.15
C GLU A 15 7.98 -8.80 11.64
N SER A 16 8.01 -9.19 10.37
CA SER A 16 7.02 -10.08 9.78
C SER A 16 7.63 -11.23 8.97
N PRO A 17 6.98 -12.39 8.92
CA PRO A 17 7.40 -13.50 8.07
C PRO A 17 7.36 -13.17 6.56
N ASN A 18 6.58 -12.16 6.16
CA ASN A 18 6.53 -11.74 4.75
C ASN A 18 7.84 -11.04 4.34
N GLU A 19 8.44 -10.26 5.24
CA GLU A 19 9.72 -9.59 5.03
C GLU A 19 10.84 -10.60 4.80
N ALA A 20 10.97 -11.56 5.72
CA ALA A 20 11.95 -12.63 5.63
C ALA A 20 11.81 -13.40 4.31
N ALA A 21 10.58 -13.72 3.92
CA ALA A 21 10.31 -14.48 2.70
C ALA A 21 10.74 -13.73 1.43
N ILE A 22 10.45 -12.43 1.34
CA ILE A 22 10.86 -11.60 0.20
C ILE A 22 12.37 -11.44 0.17
N PHE A 23 13.01 -11.23 1.32
CA PHE A 23 14.46 -11.19 1.42
C PHE A 23 15.09 -12.47 0.87
N PHE A 24 14.69 -13.65 1.37
CA PHE A 24 15.22 -14.93 0.88
C PHE A 24 14.95 -15.15 -0.61
N ALA A 25 13.75 -14.81 -1.10
CA ALA A 25 13.42 -14.92 -2.51
C ALA A 25 14.38 -14.10 -3.39
N THR A 26 14.72 -12.87 -2.99
CA THR A 26 15.65 -12.02 -3.77
C THR A 26 17.09 -12.56 -3.83
N LEU A 27 17.50 -13.42 -2.90
CA LEU A 27 18.83 -14.03 -2.92
C LEU A 27 18.94 -15.22 -3.87
N VAL A 28 17.84 -15.95 -4.11
CA VAL A 28 17.83 -17.15 -4.96
C VAL A 28 18.42 -16.90 -6.35
N PRO A 29 18.02 -15.86 -7.12
CA PRO A 29 18.57 -15.61 -8.46
C PRO A 29 20.09 -15.47 -8.52
N PHE A 30 20.75 -15.02 -7.45
CA PHE A 30 22.21 -14.90 -7.40
C PHE A 30 22.91 -16.24 -7.22
N LEU A 31 22.39 -17.13 -6.36
CA LEU A 31 22.91 -18.49 -6.21
C LEU A 31 22.82 -19.25 -7.55
N LEU A 32 21.73 -19.04 -8.28
CA LEU A 32 21.53 -19.65 -9.60
C LEU A 32 22.57 -19.20 -10.62
N THR A 33 22.84 -17.91 -10.69
CA THR A 33 23.91 -17.39 -11.55
C THR A 33 25.29 -17.88 -11.10
N GLY A 34 25.53 -17.95 -9.78
CA GLY A 34 26.72 -18.55 -9.20
C GLY A 34 26.94 -20.00 -9.65
N MET A 35 25.89 -20.82 -9.67
CA MET A 35 26.00 -22.22 -10.12
C MET A 35 26.32 -22.32 -11.62
N LEU A 36 25.70 -21.47 -12.45
CA LEU A 36 26.01 -21.42 -13.88
C LEU A 36 27.46 -20.98 -14.14
N TRP A 37 28.02 -20.13 -13.28
CA TRP A 37 29.42 -19.75 -13.31
C TRP A 37 30.35 -20.87 -12.82
N ALA A 38 30.04 -21.50 -11.69
CA ALA A 38 30.81 -22.60 -11.11
C ALA A 38 30.98 -23.76 -12.11
N ARG A 39 29.94 -24.05 -12.91
CA ARG A 39 30.00 -25.06 -13.98
C ARG A 39 31.10 -24.80 -15.02
N LYS A 40 31.49 -23.54 -15.23
CA LYS A 40 32.54 -23.12 -16.17
C LYS A 40 33.95 -23.19 -15.58
N ILE A 41 34.11 -23.45 -14.28
CA ILE A 41 35.43 -23.62 -13.65
C ILE A 41 36.04 -24.95 -14.13
N ARG A 42 37.27 -24.91 -14.64
CA ARG A 42 37.98 -26.10 -15.14
C ARG A 42 38.58 -26.97 -14.02
N ILE A 43 38.94 -26.34 -12.90
CA ILE A 43 39.61 -27.00 -11.78
C ILE A 43 38.57 -27.76 -10.93
N ALA A 44 38.53 -29.09 -11.07
CA ALA A 44 37.57 -29.96 -10.40
C ALA A 44 37.57 -29.78 -8.86
N LYS A 45 38.76 -29.64 -8.25
CA LYS A 45 38.94 -29.43 -6.80
C LYS A 45 38.23 -28.18 -6.26
N ILE A 46 37.99 -27.17 -7.10
CA ILE A 46 37.28 -25.94 -6.73
C ILE A 46 35.81 -26.02 -7.18
N LYS A 47 35.58 -26.54 -8.39
CA LYS A 47 34.25 -26.59 -9.01
C LYS A 47 33.22 -27.35 -8.17
N TYR A 48 33.54 -28.57 -7.75
CA TYR A 48 32.54 -29.40 -7.06
C TYR A 48 32.21 -28.89 -5.66
N PRO A 49 33.18 -28.53 -4.79
CA PRO A 49 32.85 -27.94 -3.49
C PRO A 49 32.04 -26.65 -3.60
N LEU A 50 32.39 -25.76 -4.55
CA LEU A 50 31.62 -24.54 -4.78
C LEU A 50 30.19 -24.83 -5.26
N LEU A 51 30.02 -25.77 -6.19
CA LEU A 51 28.70 -26.15 -6.69
C LEU A 51 27.84 -26.75 -5.57
N THR A 52 28.41 -27.65 -4.75
CA THR A 52 27.74 -28.22 -3.58
C THR A 52 27.35 -27.13 -2.58
N CYS A 53 28.25 -26.20 -2.26
CA CYS A 53 27.96 -25.08 -1.36
C CYS A 53 26.79 -24.22 -1.88
N LEU A 54 26.78 -23.88 -3.18
CA LEU A 54 25.71 -23.11 -3.79
C LEU A 54 24.36 -23.85 -3.82
N MET A 55 24.38 -25.18 -4.06
CA MET A 55 23.19 -26.02 -4.03
C MET A 55 22.61 -26.16 -2.61
N LEU A 56 23.48 -26.35 -1.61
CA LEU A 56 23.09 -26.35 -0.20
C LEU A 56 22.52 -24.98 0.22
N GLY A 57 23.15 -23.89 -0.22
CA GLY A 57 22.64 -22.53 -0.01
C GLY A 57 21.25 -22.33 -0.62
N GLU A 58 21.01 -22.79 -1.85
CA GLU A 58 19.69 -22.71 -2.50
C GLU A 58 18.65 -23.53 -1.72
N ALA A 59 18.98 -24.75 -1.32
CA ALA A 59 18.09 -25.61 -0.52
C ALA A 59 17.74 -24.97 0.83
N LEU A 60 18.72 -24.37 1.51
CA LEU A 60 18.51 -23.64 2.76
C LEU A 60 17.63 -22.41 2.56
N LEU A 61 17.79 -21.65 1.46
CA LEU A 61 16.90 -20.52 1.17
C LEU A 61 15.46 -20.98 0.90
N TYR A 62 15.24 -22.07 0.15
CA TYR A 62 13.90 -22.62 -0.04
C TYR A 62 13.28 -23.10 1.26
N LEU A 63 14.05 -23.79 2.11
CA LEU A 63 13.59 -24.23 3.42
C LEU A 63 13.22 -23.05 4.31
N SER A 64 14.09 -22.03 4.38
CA SER A 64 13.82 -20.81 5.15
C SER A 64 12.59 -20.07 4.64
N LEU A 65 12.46 -19.89 3.32
CA LEU A 65 11.28 -19.30 2.70
C LEU A 65 10.01 -20.10 3.04
N ALA A 66 10.05 -21.42 2.92
CA ALA A 66 8.91 -22.27 3.21
C ALA A 66 8.51 -22.27 4.69
N ARG A 67 9.47 -22.12 5.61
CA ARG A 67 9.21 -21.94 7.06
C ARG A 67 8.58 -20.59 7.43
N THR A 68 8.69 -19.57 6.58
CA THR A 68 7.96 -18.31 6.81
C THR A 68 6.43 -18.48 6.66
N GLY A 69 5.97 -19.49 5.93
CA GLY A 69 4.56 -19.66 5.58
C GLY A 69 3.99 -18.48 4.77
N SER A 70 4.83 -17.72 4.06
CA SER A 70 4.42 -16.54 3.29
C SER A 70 3.99 -16.92 1.87
N ARG A 71 2.67 -16.81 1.59
CA ARG A 71 2.11 -17.04 0.24
C ARG A 71 2.62 -16.03 -0.78
N SER A 72 2.80 -14.77 -0.37
CA SER A 72 3.31 -13.71 -1.26
C SER A 72 4.79 -13.92 -1.57
N GLY A 73 5.59 -14.37 -0.61
CA GLY A 73 7.00 -14.74 -0.84
C GLY A 73 7.14 -15.91 -1.80
N ALA A 74 6.30 -16.94 -1.65
CA ALA A 74 6.23 -18.07 -2.57
C ALA A 74 5.87 -17.64 -4.00
N LEU A 75 4.80 -16.84 -4.16
CA LEU A 75 4.39 -16.33 -5.46
C LEU A 75 5.47 -15.44 -6.10
N ALA A 76 6.09 -14.56 -5.31
CA ALA A 76 7.19 -13.72 -5.77
C ALA A 76 8.36 -14.56 -6.27
N LEU A 77 8.74 -15.62 -5.55
CA LEU A 77 9.77 -16.56 -5.98
C LEU A 77 9.41 -17.25 -7.31
N VAL A 78 8.17 -17.72 -7.48
CA VAL A 78 7.72 -18.36 -8.72
C VAL A 78 7.81 -17.40 -9.90
N VAL A 79 7.27 -16.18 -9.77
CA VAL A 79 7.32 -15.15 -10.82
C VAL A 79 8.77 -14.75 -11.11
N GLY A 80 9.57 -14.52 -10.07
CA GLY A 80 10.99 -14.20 -10.18
C GLY A 80 11.80 -15.28 -10.89
N SER A 81 11.56 -16.55 -10.56
CA SER A 81 12.23 -17.70 -11.19
C SER A 81 11.81 -17.90 -12.64
N GLY A 82 10.52 -17.70 -12.95
CA GLY A 82 10.01 -17.68 -14.32
C GLY A 82 10.66 -16.57 -15.14
N PHE A 83 10.72 -15.35 -14.59
CA PHE A 83 11.34 -14.19 -15.23
C PHE A 83 12.86 -14.36 -15.41
N TYR A 84 13.56 -14.85 -14.39
CA TYR A 84 14.98 -15.23 -14.48
C TYR A 84 15.22 -16.20 -15.64
N SER A 85 14.41 -17.25 -15.73
CA SER A 85 14.52 -18.27 -16.76
C SER A 85 14.26 -17.67 -18.15
N LEU A 86 13.24 -16.82 -18.30
CA LEU A 86 12.96 -16.07 -19.54
C LEU A 86 14.18 -15.23 -19.97
N LEU A 87 14.82 -14.54 -19.03
CA LEU A 87 16.03 -13.74 -19.29
C LEU A 87 17.23 -14.60 -19.71
N LEU A 88 17.39 -15.79 -19.12
CA LEU A 88 18.42 -16.75 -19.55
C LEU A 88 18.18 -17.28 -20.96
N TRP A 89 16.94 -17.62 -21.31
CA TRP A 89 16.58 -18.03 -22.66
C TRP A 89 16.90 -16.92 -23.67
N ARG A 90 16.51 -15.68 -23.34
CA ARG A 90 16.80 -14.49 -24.15
C ARG A 90 18.31 -14.19 -24.28
N ALA A 91 19.10 -14.54 -23.28
CA ALA A 91 20.57 -14.46 -23.32
C ALA A 91 21.22 -15.59 -24.14
N HIS A 92 20.42 -16.49 -24.73
CA HIS A 92 20.86 -17.75 -25.34
C HIS A 92 21.71 -18.60 -24.39
N ALA A 93 21.47 -18.48 -23.07
CA ALA A 93 22.23 -19.19 -22.05
C ALA A 93 21.78 -20.65 -21.89
N LEU A 94 20.52 -20.91 -22.23
CA LEU A 94 19.87 -22.21 -22.10
C LEU A 94 19.06 -22.49 -23.37
N SER A 95 19.03 -23.75 -23.79
CA SER A 95 18.07 -24.19 -24.81
C SER A 95 16.64 -24.12 -24.25
N PRO A 96 15.60 -23.97 -25.10
CA PRO A 96 14.20 -23.95 -24.63
C PRO A 96 13.82 -25.17 -23.78
N LYS A 97 14.34 -26.36 -24.12
CA LYS A 97 14.11 -27.60 -23.36
C LYS A 97 14.73 -27.53 -21.96
N LEU A 98 16.00 -27.07 -21.87
CA LEU A 98 16.68 -26.92 -20.59
C LEU A 98 16.09 -25.79 -19.74
N TRP A 99 15.58 -24.74 -20.38
CA TRP A 99 14.81 -23.68 -19.73
C TRP A 99 13.56 -24.24 -19.04
N ALA A 100 12.72 -24.97 -19.78
CA ALA A 100 11.48 -25.55 -19.25
C ALA A 100 11.77 -26.54 -18.12
N ALA A 101 12.75 -27.43 -18.32
CA ALA A 101 13.17 -28.40 -17.32
C ALA A 101 13.71 -27.73 -16.04
N ASN A 102 14.50 -26.66 -16.17
CA ASN A 102 15.07 -25.94 -15.03
C ASN A 102 13.99 -25.17 -14.24
N ALA A 103 13.07 -24.50 -14.94
CA ALA A 103 11.94 -23.83 -14.30
C ALA A 103 11.05 -24.83 -13.57
N LEU A 104 10.69 -25.93 -14.24
CA LEU A 104 9.86 -26.99 -13.65
C LEU A 104 10.55 -27.65 -12.44
N ALA A 105 11.84 -28.00 -12.54
CA ALA A 105 12.57 -28.62 -11.44
C ALA A 105 12.58 -27.74 -10.18
N ARG A 106 12.68 -26.42 -10.32
CA ARG A 106 12.63 -25.49 -9.18
C ARG A 106 11.24 -25.33 -8.60
N ILE A 107 10.22 -25.23 -9.45
CA ILE A 107 8.83 -25.20 -9.00
C ILE A 107 8.51 -26.48 -8.23
N LEU A 108 8.95 -27.64 -8.74
CA LEU A 108 8.79 -28.93 -8.06
C LEU A 108 9.59 -28.99 -6.76
N LEU A 109 10.86 -28.56 -6.75
CA LEU A 109 11.68 -28.54 -5.55
C LEU A 109 11.06 -27.67 -4.46
N PHE A 110 10.65 -26.45 -4.81
CA PHE A 110 9.94 -25.58 -3.88
C PHE A 110 8.60 -26.18 -3.45
N GLY A 111 7.83 -26.77 -4.38
CA GLY A 111 6.56 -27.44 -4.09
C GLY A 111 6.72 -28.58 -3.09
N VAL A 112 7.73 -29.44 -3.26
CA VAL A 112 8.07 -30.51 -2.33
C VAL A 112 8.40 -29.93 -0.95
N VAL A 113 9.30 -28.96 -0.87
CA VAL A 113 9.64 -28.31 0.41
C VAL A 113 8.42 -27.64 1.04
N ALA A 114 7.55 -27.02 0.24
CA ALA A 114 6.32 -26.39 0.71
C ALA A 114 5.35 -27.42 1.28
N LEU A 115 5.18 -28.59 0.65
CA LEU A 115 4.28 -29.66 1.12
C LEU A 115 4.68 -30.18 2.51
N PHE A 116 5.98 -30.26 2.81
CA PHE A 116 6.49 -30.73 4.11
C PHE A 116 6.67 -29.62 5.15
N THR A 117 6.18 -28.41 4.88
CA THR A 117 6.30 -27.27 5.79
C THR A 117 4.97 -26.57 5.99
N VAL A 118 4.97 -25.56 6.86
CA VAL A 118 3.86 -24.65 7.13
C VAL A 118 3.19 -24.14 5.87
N THR A 119 3.97 -23.85 4.84
CA THR A 119 3.45 -23.31 3.59
C THR A 119 2.40 -24.24 2.97
N GLY A 120 2.62 -25.56 2.99
CA GLY A 120 1.68 -26.56 2.47
C GLY A 120 0.33 -26.52 3.16
N SER A 121 0.31 -26.42 4.50
CA SER A 121 -0.94 -26.30 5.27
C SER A 121 -1.75 -25.05 4.91
N ARG A 122 -1.08 -23.97 4.45
CA ARG A 122 -1.74 -22.73 4.05
C ARG A 122 -2.27 -22.75 2.61
N PHE A 123 -1.89 -23.74 1.80
CA PHE A 123 -2.43 -23.96 0.47
C PHE A 123 -3.49 -25.07 0.45
N SER A 124 -3.89 -25.61 1.60
CA SER A 124 -4.99 -26.56 1.65
C SER A 124 -6.28 -25.89 1.16
N PRO A 125 -7.19 -26.62 0.47
CA PRO A 125 -8.47 -26.08 0.02
C PRO A 125 -9.26 -25.44 1.16
N GLU A 126 -9.26 -26.05 2.34
CA GLU A 126 -9.92 -25.53 3.54
C GLU A 126 -9.31 -24.17 3.99
N ALA A 127 -7.98 -24.05 4.01
CA ALA A 127 -7.30 -22.80 4.35
C ALA A 127 -7.42 -21.72 3.27
N LEU A 128 -7.86 -22.06 2.05
CA LEU A 128 -8.18 -21.11 0.99
C LEU A 128 -9.64 -20.66 1.06
N LEU A 129 -10.56 -21.59 1.34
CA LEU A 129 -11.99 -21.31 1.48
C LEU A 129 -12.30 -20.48 2.73
N ASN A 130 -11.59 -20.72 3.83
CA ASN A 130 -11.80 -20.01 5.10
C ASN A 130 -10.87 -18.79 5.26
N ASP A 131 -10.20 -18.33 4.19
CA ASP A 131 -9.24 -17.24 4.31
C ASP A 131 -9.90 -15.87 4.37
N ARG A 132 -10.45 -15.54 5.54
CA ARG A 132 -10.96 -14.20 5.87
C ARG A 132 -9.91 -13.11 5.64
N SER A 133 -8.62 -13.44 5.64
CA SER A 133 -7.58 -12.47 5.32
C SER A 133 -7.61 -12.06 3.85
N GLY A 134 -8.00 -12.93 2.92
CA GLY A 134 -8.15 -12.59 1.50
C GLY A 134 -9.25 -11.56 1.26
N GLU A 135 -10.42 -11.75 1.88
CA GLU A 135 -11.57 -10.84 1.78
C GLU A 135 -11.23 -9.45 2.33
N ILE A 136 -10.69 -9.39 3.55
CA ILE A 136 -10.24 -8.14 4.17
C ILE A 136 -9.25 -7.42 3.26
N ARG A 137 -8.37 -8.17 2.57
CA ARG A 137 -7.42 -7.56 1.64
C ARG A 137 -8.08 -6.96 0.41
N LEU A 138 -9.06 -7.64 -0.17
CA LEU A 138 -9.80 -7.11 -1.31
C LEU A 138 -10.57 -5.84 -0.93
N ASP A 139 -11.16 -5.80 0.25
CA ASP A 139 -11.87 -4.61 0.73
C ASP A 139 -10.92 -3.44 0.98
N LEU A 140 -9.75 -3.70 1.59
CA LEU A 140 -8.70 -2.69 1.72
C LEU A 140 -8.15 -2.21 0.38
N TRP A 141 -8.07 -3.08 -0.64
CA TRP A 141 -7.64 -2.68 -1.99
C TRP A 141 -8.69 -1.82 -2.68
N LYS A 142 -9.97 -2.22 -2.61
CA LYS A 142 -11.08 -1.42 -3.14
C LYS A 142 -11.11 -0.05 -2.48
N ALA A 143 -11.02 0.01 -1.15
CA ALA A 143 -10.99 1.26 -0.41
C ALA A 143 -9.75 2.09 -0.75
N GLY A 144 -8.57 1.49 -0.81
CA GLY A 144 -7.34 2.20 -1.21
C GLY A 144 -7.42 2.79 -2.62
N LEU A 145 -8.06 2.10 -3.57
CA LEU A 145 -8.31 2.63 -4.91
C LEU A 145 -9.33 3.78 -4.90
N LYS A 146 -10.40 3.69 -4.09
CA LYS A 146 -11.35 4.80 -3.89
C LYS A 146 -10.66 6.02 -3.29
N MET A 147 -9.86 5.82 -2.24
CA MET A 147 -9.05 6.85 -1.58
C MET A 147 -8.09 7.53 -2.55
N LEU A 148 -7.38 6.76 -3.37
CA LEU A 148 -6.49 7.28 -4.40
C LEU A 148 -7.23 8.11 -5.45
N ALA A 149 -8.46 7.72 -5.81
CA ALA A 149 -9.27 8.46 -6.77
C ALA A 149 -9.86 9.76 -6.17
N LEU A 150 -10.13 9.77 -4.86
CA LEU A 150 -10.61 10.95 -4.14
C LEU A 150 -9.52 12.01 -4.00
N GLU A 151 -8.29 11.59 -3.70
CA GLU A 151 -7.15 12.49 -3.48
C GLU A 151 -5.93 12.09 -4.32
N PRO A 152 -6.01 12.28 -5.65
CA PRO A 152 -5.02 11.73 -6.57
C PRO A 152 -3.69 12.46 -6.55
N TRP A 153 -3.61 13.71 -6.09
CA TRP A 153 -2.39 14.52 -6.25
C TRP A 153 -1.53 14.53 -4.99
N THR A 154 -2.15 14.75 -3.84
CA THR A 154 -1.51 14.92 -2.54
C THR A 154 -1.65 13.68 -1.65
N GLY A 155 -2.69 12.88 -1.87
CA GLY A 155 -3.04 11.76 -1.02
C GLY A 155 -3.73 12.19 0.28
N TRP A 156 -3.69 11.31 1.26
CA TRP A 156 -4.37 11.40 2.56
C TRP A 156 -3.46 11.73 3.73
N GLY A 157 -2.18 12.01 3.46
CA GLY A 157 -1.18 12.28 4.46
C GLY A 157 -0.40 11.04 4.87
N VAL A 158 0.86 11.25 5.26
CA VAL A 158 1.78 10.19 5.66
C VAL A 158 1.33 9.56 6.98
N GLY A 159 1.24 8.23 7.02
CA GLY A 159 0.78 7.48 8.19
C GLY A 159 -0.74 7.49 8.41
N GLN A 160 -1.51 8.13 7.51
CA GLN A 160 -2.96 8.32 7.70
C GLN A 160 -3.80 7.27 6.97
N SER A 161 -3.21 6.45 6.09
CA SER A 161 -3.96 5.53 5.23
C SER A 161 -4.88 4.57 6.00
N GLY A 162 -4.42 4.02 7.12
CA GLY A 162 -5.22 3.13 7.98
C GLY A 162 -6.32 3.86 8.74
N LEU A 163 -6.01 5.05 9.27
CA LEU A 163 -6.97 5.86 10.03
C LEU A 163 -8.12 6.33 9.14
N GLN A 164 -7.79 6.89 7.97
CA GLN A 164 -8.76 7.39 7.02
C GLN A 164 -9.61 6.27 6.39
N TYR A 165 -9.03 5.07 6.23
CA TYR A 165 -9.82 3.88 5.90
C TYR A 165 -10.89 3.59 6.96
N MET A 166 -10.50 3.54 8.25
CA MET A 166 -11.43 3.25 9.35
C MET A 166 -12.51 4.32 9.47
N HIS A 167 -12.15 5.60 9.30
CA HIS A 167 -13.09 6.71 9.32
C HIS A 167 -14.14 6.61 8.22
N TRP A 168 -13.73 6.39 6.97
CA TRP A 168 -14.59 6.69 5.82
C TRP A 168 -14.95 5.51 4.92
N PHE A 169 -14.25 4.38 5.03
CA PHE A 169 -14.42 3.25 4.10
C PHE A 169 -14.69 1.92 4.77
N GLN A 170 -14.31 1.75 6.03
CA GLN A 170 -14.62 0.56 6.79
C GLN A 170 -16.13 0.50 7.08
N PRO A 171 -16.80 -0.67 7.00
CA PRO A 171 -18.18 -0.79 7.45
C PRO A 171 -18.33 -0.34 8.92
N PRO A 172 -19.38 0.45 9.27
CA PRO A 172 -19.54 0.96 10.63
C PRO A 172 -19.60 -0.12 11.72
N ASP A 173 -20.06 -1.31 11.38
CA ASP A 173 -20.20 -2.46 12.29
C ASP A 173 -18.95 -3.35 12.36
N ASP A 174 -17.89 -3.07 11.60
CA ASP A 174 -16.66 -3.86 11.67
C ASP A 174 -15.74 -3.33 12.79
N PRO A 175 -15.58 -4.07 13.92
CA PRO A 175 -14.82 -3.60 15.06
C PRO A 175 -13.29 -3.66 14.85
N LYS A 176 -12.83 -4.23 13.73
CA LYS A 176 -11.41 -4.47 13.50
C LYS A 176 -10.66 -3.16 13.28
N ARG A 177 -9.50 -3.02 13.91
CA ARG A 177 -8.59 -1.90 13.63
C ARG A 177 -7.57 -2.28 12.57
N VAL A 178 -7.37 -1.37 11.61
CA VAL A 178 -6.40 -1.53 10.52
C VAL A 178 -5.29 -0.49 10.67
N ALA A 179 -4.04 -0.96 10.72
CA ALA A 179 -2.88 -0.07 10.89
C ALA A 179 -2.51 0.72 9.63
N GLY A 180 -2.88 0.22 8.45
CA GLY A 180 -2.55 0.84 7.16
C GLY A 180 -3.00 -0.02 5.99
N THR A 181 -2.85 0.48 4.77
CA THR A 181 -3.08 -0.36 3.59
C THR A 181 -2.03 -1.49 3.57
N ILE A 182 -2.49 -2.66 3.21
CA ILE A 182 -1.77 -3.95 3.16
C ILE A 182 -0.84 -4.13 1.95
N GLN A 183 -0.67 -3.11 1.09
CA GLN A 183 0.01 -3.24 -0.19
C GLN A 183 0.78 -1.96 -0.50
N SER A 184 2.05 -2.06 -0.88
CA SER A 184 2.96 -0.91 -0.95
C SER A 184 2.55 0.17 -1.95
N PHE A 185 2.02 -0.23 -3.11
CA PHE A 185 1.65 0.70 -4.16
C PHE A 185 0.45 1.56 -3.73
N LEU A 186 -0.63 0.95 -3.25
CA LEU A 186 -1.77 1.65 -2.69
C LEU A 186 -1.38 2.42 -1.43
N HIS A 187 -0.47 1.91 -0.60
CA HIS A 187 0.03 2.66 0.56
C HIS A 187 0.66 3.98 0.15
N ILE A 188 1.57 3.96 -0.83
CA ILE A 188 2.23 5.17 -1.33
C ILE A 188 1.23 6.07 -2.02
N GLY A 189 0.37 5.52 -2.88
CA GLY A 189 -0.62 6.29 -3.62
C GLY A 189 -1.65 6.96 -2.70
N VAL A 190 -2.17 6.24 -1.72
CA VAL A 190 -3.13 6.77 -0.76
C VAL A 190 -2.48 7.84 0.11
N GLU A 191 -1.25 7.65 0.59
CA GLU A 191 -0.64 8.64 1.50
C GLU A 191 -0.05 9.87 0.80
N ARG A 192 0.43 9.71 -0.44
CA ARG A 192 1.26 10.72 -1.14
C ARG A 192 0.81 11.03 -2.57
N GLY A 193 -0.30 10.46 -3.01
CA GLY A 193 -0.86 10.66 -4.35
C GLY A 193 -0.17 9.87 -5.47
N ILE A 194 -0.74 10.02 -6.66
CA ILE A 194 -0.31 9.45 -7.94
C ILE A 194 1.13 9.84 -8.31
N PRO A 195 1.60 11.10 -8.13
CA PRO A 195 2.99 11.44 -8.47
C PRO A 195 4.03 10.60 -7.71
N ALA A 196 3.81 10.39 -6.41
CA ALA A 196 4.68 9.55 -5.59
C ALA A 196 4.56 8.07 -5.98
N LEU A 197 3.34 7.58 -6.22
CA LEU A 197 3.09 6.23 -6.71
C LEU A 197 3.79 5.97 -8.05
N TRP A 198 3.73 6.94 -8.97
CA TRP A 198 4.36 6.85 -10.29
C TRP A 198 5.88 6.76 -10.18
N LEU A 199 6.52 7.59 -9.34
CA LEU A 199 7.96 7.56 -9.10
C LEU A 199 8.40 6.24 -8.48
N PHE A 200 7.67 5.77 -7.46
CA PHE A 200 7.94 4.49 -6.80
C PHE A 200 7.83 3.32 -7.78
N THR A 201 6.71 3.24 -8.51
CA THR A 201 6.45 2.16 -9.47
C THR A 201 7.47 2.18 -10.61
N THR A 202 7.89 3.36 -11.08
CA THR A 202 8.98 3.51 -12.05
C THR A 202 10.28 2.91 -11.53
N THR A 203 10.63 3.22 -10.28
CA THR A 203 11.85 2.70 -9.63
C THR A 203 11.83 1.19 -9.53
N VAL A 204 10.70 0.61 -9.11
CA VAL A 204 10.53 -0.85 -8.99
C VAL A 204 10.57 -1.54 -10.36
N LEU A 205 9.92 -0.97 -11.39
CA LEU A 205 9.87 -1.52 -12.75
C LEU A 205 11.18 -1.33 -13.53
N LEU A 206 12.05 -0.40 -13.11
CA LEU A 206 13.31 -0.14 -13.79
C LEU A 206 14.20 -1.39 -13.83
N LEU A 207 14.32 -2.13 -12.73
CA LEU A 207 15.14 -3.34 -12.63
C LEU A 207 14.80 -4.43 -13.68
N PRO A 208 13.55 -4.93 -13.76
CA PRO A 208 13.19 -5.97 -14.73
C PRO A 208 13.29 -5.46 -16.18
N ILE A 209 12.89 -4.22 -16.45
CA ILE A 209 12.93 -3.62 -17.79
C ILE A 209 14.38 -3.41 -18.26
N LEU A 210 15.23 -2.83 -17.41
CA LEU A 210 16.64 -2.61 -17.68
C LEU A 210 17.36 -3.92 -18.01
N SER A 211 17.06 -4.97 -17.25
CA SER A 211 17.62 -6.30 -17.46
C SER A 211 17.14 -6.92 -18.78
N PHE A 212 15.84 -6.83 -19.06
CA PHE A 212 15.25 -7.37 -20.30
C PHE A 212 15.78 -6.68 -21.57
N LEU A 213 15.93 -5.36 -21.55
CA LEU A 213 16.47 -4.60 -22.68
C LEU A 213 18.00 -4.71 -22.77
N GLY A 214 18.69 -4.73 -21.63
CA GLY A 214 20.15 -4.84 -21.54
C GLY A 214 20.70 -6.15 -22.08
N ILE A 215 20.08 -7.28 -21.73
CA ILE A 215 20.54 -8.62 -22.16
C ILE A 215 20.65 -8.75 -23.68
N ARG A 216 19.68 -8.22 -24.44
CA ARG A 216 19.72 -8.25 -25.92
C ARG A 216 20.95 -7.57 -26.50
N ARG A 217 21.41 -6.48 -25.87
CA ARG A 217 22.56 -5.69 -26.37
C ARG A 217 23.91 -6.21 -25.90
N LEU A 218 23.92 -7.08 -24.88
CA LEU A 218 25.13 -7.76 -24.38
C LEU A 218 25.37 -9.12 -25.05
N SER A 219 24.37 -9.65 -25.76
CA SER A 219 24.56 -10.81 -26.62
C SER A 219 25.53 -10.45 -27.76
N PRO A 220 26.60 -11.24 -28.01
CA PRO A 220 27.52 -11.00 -29.11
C PRO A 220 26.74 -10.90 -30.41
N ARG A 221 26.80 -9.73 -31.07
CA ARG A 221 26.14 -9.53 -32.36
C ARG A 221 26.73 -10.53 -33.35
N GLU A 222 25.91 -11.47 -33.82
CA GLU A 222 26.20 -12.34 -34.98
C GLU A 222 26.59 -11.55 -36.24
N LYS A 223 26.38 -10.22 -36.25
CA LYS A 223 26.77 -9.33 -37.36
C LYS A 223 28.27 -9.38 -37.69
N SER A 224 29.18 -9.61 -36.74
CA SER A 224 30.59 -9.83 -37.09
C SER A 224 30.84 -11.20 -37.73
N ALA A 225 30.01 -12.21 -37.43
CA ALA A 225 30.13 -13.51 -38.08
C ALA A 225 29.70 -13.44 -39.55
N LYS A 226 28.59 -12.75 -39.86
CA LYS A 226 28.12 -12.59 -41.24
C LYS A 226 29.04 -11.72 -42.11
N SER A 227 29.71 -10.73 -41.52
CA SER A 227 30.72 -9.93 -42.22
C SER A 227 31.92 -10.76 -42.66
N ILE A 228 32.38 -11.69 -41.81
CA ILE A 228 33.50 -12.58 -42.11
C ILE A 228 33.07 -13.71 -43.05
N GLU A 229 31.84 -14.21 -42.90
CA GLU A 229 31.27 -15.27 -43.75
C GLU A 229 31.07 -14.81 -45.21
N ASN A 230 30.74 -13.53 -45.43
CA ASN A 230 30.65 -12.97 -46.78
C ASN A 230 32.01 -12.70 -47.44
N SER A 231 33.11 -12.62 -46.68
CA SER A 231 34.44 -12.37 -47.24
C SER A 231 35.19 -13.63 -47.68
N ASP A 232 34.85 -14.81 -47.14
CA ASP A 232 35.46 -16.08 -47.56
C ASP A 232 34.57 -17.30 -47.21
N PRO A 233 33.80 -17.83 -48.18
CA PRO A 233 32.91 -18.97 -47.96
C PRO A 233 33.66 -20.29 -47.68
N SER A 234 34.95 -20.39 -48.06
CA SER A 234 35.76 -21.58 -47.81
C SER A 234 36.24 -21.63 -46.35
N PHE A 235 36.55 -20.48 -45.77
CA PHE A 235 36.83 -20.32 -44.34
C PHE A 235 35.58 -20.58 -43.49
N ALA A 236 34.39 -20.18 -43.97
CA ALA A 236 33.12 -20.42 -43.30
C ALA A 236 32.81 -21.92 -43.12
N ARG A 237 33.07 -22.76 -44.14
CA ARG A 237 32.81 -24.20 -44.07
C ARG A 237 33.69 -24.91 -43.04
N ARG A 238 35.01 -24.69 -43.06
CA ARG A 238 35.95 -25.31 -42.10
C ARG A 238 35.68 -24.86 -40.66
N HIS A 239 35.29 -23.60 -40.45
CA HIS A 239 34.92 -23.15 -39.11
C HIS A 239 33.53 -23.59 -38.65
N SER A 240 32.62 -23.97 -39.56
CA SER A 240 31.26 -24.38 -39.19
C SER A 240 31.24 -25.73 -38.46
N GLU A 241 32.07 -26.69 -38.88
CA GLU A 241 32.14 -28.03 -38.29
C GLU A 241 32.81 -28.01 -36.91
N ASP A 242 33.92 -27.27 -36.75
CA ASP A 242 34.58 -27.10 -35.44
C ASP A 242 33.76 -26.24 -34.45
N ARG A 243 32.92 -25.34 -34.96
CA ARG A 243 32.05 -24.51 -34.12
C ARG A 243 30.74 -25.19 -33.75
N ALA A 244 30.24 -26.15 -34.53
CA ALA A 244 29.00 -26.86 -34.20
C ALA A 244 29.13 -27.67 -32.89
N GLY A 245 30.31 -28.24 -32.60
CA GLY A 245 30.58 -28.92 -31.33
C GLY A 245 30.91 -27.99 -30.16
N THR A 246 31.53 -26.84 -30.43
CA THR A 246 32.15 -25.99 -29.39
C THR A 246 31.36 -24.70 -29.08
N ARG A 247 30.43 -24.27 -29.94
CA ARG A 247 29.44 -23.20 -29.64
C ARG A 247 28.27 -23.73 -28.81
N ARG A 248 28.53 -24.55 -27.79
CA ARG A 248 27.61 -24.61 -26.65
C ARG A 248 27.61 -23.22 -26.01
N ALA A 249 26.60 -22.45 -26.38
CA ALA A 249 26.37 -21.06 -26.03
C ALA A 249 26.80 -20.75 -24.60
N THR A 250 28.04 -20.29 -24.44
CA THR A 250 28.51 -19.84 -23.14
C THR A 250 27.96 -18.44 -22.98
N ALA A 251 26.80 -18.35 -22.34
CA ALA A 251 26.19 -17.07 -21.97
C ALA A 251 27.25 -16.10 -21.44
N ASN A 252 27.27 -14.89 -21.99
CA ASN A 252 28.18 -13.83 -21.57
C ASN A 252 27.98 -13.58 -20.06
N ARG A 253 29.04 -13.59 -19.24
CA ARG A 253 28.93 -13.45 -17.77
C ARG A 253 28.07 -12.25 -17.34
N PRO A 254 28.19 -11.06 -17.96
CA PRO A 254 27.32 -9.91 -17.72
C PRO A 254 25.82 -10.17 -17.95
N ALA A 255 25.46 -10.98 -18.94
CA ALA A 255 24.06 -11.28 -19.23
C ALA A 255 23.42 -12.16 -18.15
N LEU A 256 24.19 -13.09 -17.57
CA LEU A 256 23.73 -13.91 -16.44
C LEU A 256 23.46 -13.04 -15.20
N LEU A 257 24.32 -12.07 -14.92
CA LEU A 257 24.11 -11.15 -13.80
C LEU A 257 22.91 -10.24 -14.02
N LEU A 258 22.75 -9.68 -15.22
CA LEU A 258 21.54 -8.91 -15.54
C LEU A 258 20.28 -9.78 -15.40
N ALA A 259 20.34 -11.08 -15.72
CA ALA A 259 19.21 -11.98 -15.48
C ALA A 259 18.84 -12.03 -13.99
N SER A 260 19.82 -12.17 -13.09
CA SER A 260 19.58 -12.16 -11.64
C SER A 260 19.00 -10.83 -11.17
N VAL A 261 19.57 -9.71 -11.64
CA VAL A 261 19.08 -8.36 -11.29
C VAL A 261 17.63 -8.15 -11.72
N GLY A 262 17.27 -8.59 -12.93
CA GLY A 262 15.90 -8.50 -13.42
C GLY A 262 14.93 -9.35 -12.60
N ALA A 263 15.36 -10.55 -12.20
CA ALA A 263 14.58 -11.43 -11.35
C ALA A 263 14.36 -10.84 -9.95
N VAL A 264 15.37 -10.23 -9.34
CA VAL A 264 15.23 -9.48 -8.08
C VAL A 264 14.16 -8.40 -8.21
N GLY A 265 14.19 -7.62 -9.29
CA GLY A 265 13.18 -6.59 -9.54
C GLY A 265 11.76 -7.16 -9.69
N ALA A 266 11.60 -8.30 -10.37
CA ALA A 266 10.31 -8.98 -10.48
C ALA A 266 9.80 -9.51 -9.12
N ILE A 267 10.69 -10.11 -8.32
CA ILE A 267 10.38 -10.57 -6.95
C ILE A 267 9.96 -9.38 -6.08
N TRP A 268 10.72 -8.28 -6.16
CA TRP A 268 10.44 -7.06 -5.40
C TRP A 268 9.08 -6.47 -5.79
N PHE A 269 8.77 -6.38 -7.08
CA PHE A 269 7.47 -5.91 -7.58
C PHE A 269 6.32 -6.77 -7.02
N VAL A 270 6.40 -8.09 -7.16
CA VAL A 270 5.35 -9.00 -6.69
C VAL A 270 5.23 -9.00 -5.16
N GLY A 271 6.35 -8.92 -4.43
CA GLY A 271 6.32 -8.82 -2.98
C GLY A 271 5.56 -7.59 -2.48
N ASN A 272 5.78 -6.45 -3.15
CA ASN A 272 5.11 -5.19 -2.87
C ASN A 272 3.62 -5.17 -3.30
N LEU A 273 3.18 -6.10 -4.17
CA LEU A 273 1.77 -6.25 -4.56
C LEU A 273 0.90 -6.86 -3.47
N PHE A 274 1.46 -7.49 -2.43
CA PHE A 274 0.67 -8.18 -1.40
C PHE A 274 1.03 -7.78 0.03
N SER A 275 2.01 -6.90 0.19
CA SER A 275 2.50 -6.48 1.49
C SER A 275 3.17 -5.12 1.38
N THR A 276 3.14 -4.35 2.46
CA THR A 276 3.75 -3.02 2.57
C THR A 276 5.24 -3.12 2.88
N GLN A 277 6.01 -3.74 1.98
CA GLN A 277 7.44 -4.02 2.20
C GLN A 277 8.35 -2.79 1.99
N TRP A 278 7.84 -1.78 1.30
CA TRP A 278 8.61 -0.60 0.91
C TRP A 278 9.03 0.28 2.09
N ILE A 279 8.30 0.25 3.21
CA ILE A 279 8.62 1.05 4.41
C ILE A 279 9.84 0.53 5.17
N ILE A 280 10.32 -0.68 4.85
CA ILE A 280 11.33 -1.40 5.63
C ILE A 280 12.69 -1.20 4.97
N PRO A 281 13.58 -0.33 5.53
CA PRO A 281 14.81 0.07 4.83
C PRO A 281 15.75 -1.10 4.56
N LYS A 282 15.79 -2.10 5.45
CA LYS A 282 16.64 -3.29 5.32
C LYS A 282 16.34 -4.12 4.06
N LEU A 283 15.08 -4.12 3.59
CA LEU A 283 14.71 -4.88 2.40
C LEU A 283 15.13 -4.23 1.10
N TRP A 284 15.46 -2.93 1.12
CA TRP A 284 15.98 -2.22 -0.06
C TRP A 284 17.43 -2.56 -0.39
N ILE A 285 18.18 -3.19 0.53
CA ILE A 285 19.61 -3.48 0.33
C ILE A 285 19.82 -4.28 -0.96
N VAL A 286 19.10 -5.40 -1.15
CA VAL A 286 19.30 -6.27 -2.32
C VAL A 286 18.83 -5.61 -3.63
N PRO A 287 17.61 -5.03 -3.73
CA PRO A 287 17.19 -4.31 -4.93
C PRO A 287 18.09 -3.11 -5.29
N SER A 288 18.50 -2.30 -4.32
CA SER A 288 19.33 -1.11 -4.55
C SER A 288 20.73 -1.48 -5.03
N LEU A 289 21.37 -2.47 -4.41
CA LEU A 289 22.66 -2.98 -4.87
C LEU A 289 22.55 -3.59 -6.28
N SER A 290 21.46 -4.30 -6.57
CA SER A 290 21.18 -4.87 -7.89
C SER A 290 21.05 -3.79 -8.97
N LEU A 291 20.35 -2.70 -8.65
CA LEU A 291 20.16 -1.56 -9.56
C LEU A 291 21.48 -0.85 -9.81
N ALA A 292 22.22 -0.50 -8.74
CA ALA A 292 23.53 0.12 -8.85
C ALA A 292 24.48 -0.73 -9.70
N PHE A 293 24.53 -2.05 -9.46
CA PHE A 293 25.35 -2.97 -10.22
C PHE A 293 24.98 -2.98 -11.71
N ALA A 294 23.70 -3.08 -12.07
CA ALA A 294 23.27 -3.08 -13.46
C ALA A 294 23.58 -1.75 -14.18
N MET A 295 23.40 -0.62 -13.49
CA MET A 295 23.73 0.71 -14.00
C MET A 295 25.22 0.82 -14.30
N ILE A 296 26.07 0.48 -13.32
CA ILE A 296 27.53 0.48 -13.46
C ILE A 296 27.97 -0.42 -14.62
N LEU A 297 27.45 -1.65 -14.69
CA LEU A 297 27.78 -2.61 -15.74
C LEU A 297 27.44 -2.08 -17.14
N LEU A 298 26.29 -1.44 -17.31
CA LEU A 298 25.86 -0.90 -18.59
C LEU A 298 26.62 0.38 -18.98
N LEU A 299 26.97 1.23 -18.00
CA LEU A 299 27.81 2.41 -18.22
C LEU A 299 29.22 2.02 -18.67
N PHE A 300 29.88 1.08 -17.99
CA PHE A 300 31.20 0.57 -18.38
C PHE A 300 31.24 -0.05 -19.78
N ARG A 301 30.08 -0.52 -20.29
CA ARG A 301 29.95 -1.08 -21.64
C ARG A 301 29.52 -0.04 -22.67
N ASN A 302 29.53 1.24 -22.32
CA ASN A 302 29.05 2.36 -23.12
C ASN A 302 27.63 2.13 -23.67
N ARG A 303 26.73 1.61 -22.82
CA ARG A 303 25.33 1.30 -23.15
C ARG A 303 24.34 2.24 -22.49
N TRP A 304 24.70 3.50 -22.25
CA TRP A 304 23.84 4.50 -21.59
C TRP A 304 22.46 4.66 -22.27
N ARG A 305 22.38 4.51 -23.60
CA ARG A 305 21.09 4.52 -24.33
C ARG A 305 20.11 3.44 -23.84
N VAL A 306 20.60 2.29 -23.35
CA VAL A 306 19.73 1.26 -22.76
C VAL A 306 19.11 1.77 -21.47
N ILE A 307 19.90 2.43 -20.63
CA ILE A 307 19.45 2.99 -19.35
C ILE A 307 18.33 3.99 -19.61
N VAL A 308 18.56 4.97 -20.51
CA VAL A 308 17.56 6.00 -20.84
C VAL A 308 16.28 5.39 -21.41
N ILE A 309 16.39 4.45 -22.36
CA ILE A 309 15.20 3.78 -22.93
C ILE A 309 14.46 2.96 -21.85
N SER A 310 15.19 2.29 -20.96
CA SER A 310 14.59 1.49 -19.88
C SER A 310 13.87 2.36 -18.87
N LEU A 311 14.44 3.51 -18.51
CA LEU A 311 13.83 4.50 -17.64
C LEU A 311 12.55 5.07 -18.28
N GLY A 312 12.61 5.50 -19.54
CA GLY A 312 11.44 5.99 -20.27
C GLY A 312 10.34 4.93 -20.40
N THR A 313 10.72 3.66 -20.65
CA THR A 313 9.76 2.54 -20.71
C THR A 313 9.15 2.25 -19.34
N ALA A 314 9.95 2.25 -18.27
CA ALA A 314 9.46 2.04 -16.91
C ALA A 314 8.50 3.16 -16.48
N ALA A 315 8.85 4.41 -16.77
CA ALA A 315 8.02 5.58 -16.50
C ALA A 315 6.69 5.54 -17.27
N LEU A 316 6.72 5.13 -18.54
CA LEU A 316 5.51 4.98 -19.34
C LEU A 316 4.59 3.87 -18.80
N VAL A 317 5.14 2.67 -18.55
CA VAL A 317 4.37 1.55 -17.99
C VAL A 317 3.81 1.92 -16.61
N SER A 318 4.62 2.56 -15.76
CA SER A 318 4.19 3.10 -14.47
C SER A 318 3.02 4.07 -14.63
N GLY A 319 3.11 5.02 -15.56
CA GLY A 319 2.04 5.99 -15.84
C GLY A 319 0.74 5.32 -16.24
N VAL A 320 0.81 4.31 -17.12
CA VAL A 320 -0.36 3.50 -17.51
C VAL A 320 -0.96 2.77 -16.31
N LEU A 321 -0.15 2.14 -15.47
CA LEU A 321 -0.62 1.44 -14.27
C LEU A 321 -1.29 2.40 -13.26
N CYS A 322 -0.72 3.60 -13.07
CA CYS A 322 -1.30 4.63 -12.22
C CYS A 322 -2.64 5.13 -12.76
N ALA A 323 -2.71 5.38 -14.08
CA ALA A 323 -3.95 5.77 -14.74
C ALA A 323 -5.03 4.68 -14.62
N VAL A 324 -4.67 3.41 -14.79
CA VAL A 324 -5.60 2.29 -14.58
C VAL A 324 -6.06 2.24 -13.12
N ALA A 325 -5.17 2.37 -12.15
CA ALA A 325 -5.54 2.38 -10.73
C ALA A 325 -6.51 3.53 -10.41
N PHE A 326 -6.24 4.74 -10.91
CA PHE A 326 -7.12 5.89 -10.76
C PHE A 326 -8.49 5.68 -11.42
N GLN A 327 -8.52 5.15 -12.65
CA GLN A 327 -9.76 4.88 -13.38
C GLN A 327 -10.59 3.80 -12.71
N VAL A 328 -9.96 2.72 -12.22
CA VAL A 328 -10.64 1.67 -11.44
C VAL A 328 -11.19 2.25 -10.15
N GLY A 329 -10.40 3.05 -9.42
CA GLY A 329 -10.85 3.74 -8.21
C GLY A 329 -12.05 4.66 -8.48
N SER A 330 -12.00 5.44 -9.55
CA SER A 330 -13.08 6.34 -9.97
C SER A 330 -14.36 5.59 -10.33
N ARG A 331 -14.25 4.42 -10.97
CA ARG A 331 -15.41 3.58 -11.31
C ARG A 331 -15.99 2.81 -10.12
N ILE A 332 -15.17 2.41 -9.15
CA ILE A 332 -15.68 1.73 -7.94
C ILE A 332 -16.31 2.74 -6.96
N ARG A 333 -16.07 4.06 -7.16
CA ARG A 333 -16.67 5.16 -6.39
C ARG A 333 -18.15 5.43 -6.71
N HIS A 334 -18.87 4.58 -7.46
CA HIS A 334 -20.22 4.87 -7.99
C HIS A 334 -21.35 5.16 -6.97
N SER A 335 -21.05 5.21 -5.69
CA SER A 335 -21.90 5.86 -4.68
C SER A 335 -21.00 6.87 -3.96
N PRO A 336 -21.10 8.19 -4.25
CA PRO A 336 -20.33 9.17 -3.51
C PRO A 336 -20.96 9.27 -2.12
N GLU A 337 -20.65 8.34 -1.21
CA GLU A 337 -20.95 8.52 0.21
C GLU A 337 -20.14 9.71 0.76
N ILE A 338 -18.99 9.99 0.14
CA ILE A 338 -18.08 11.07 0.53
C ILE A 338 -17.47 11.80 -0.68
N ALA A 339 -17.25 13.10 -0.50
CA ALA A 339 -16.41 13.97 -1.30
C ALA A 339 -15.33 14.57 -0.40
N VAL A 340 -14.15 14.84 -0.98
CA VAL A 340 -13.04 15.48 -0.27
C VAL A 340 -12.80 16.83 -0.93
N GLU A 341 -12.89 17.90 -0.16
CA GLU A 341 -12.71 19.28 -0.62
C GLU A 341 -11.65 19.95 0.28
N GLY A 342 -10.37 19.78 -0.07
CA GLY A 342 -9.25 20.33 0.70
C GLY A 342 -9.13 19.72 2.11
N ASP A 343 -9.38 20.55 3.14
CA ASP A 343 -9.32 20.16 4.54
C ASP A 343 -10.62 19.53 5.06
N TRP A 344 -11.57 19.25 4.17
CA TRP A 344 -12.94 18.88 4.51
C TRP A 344 -13.37 17.59 3.83
N ILE A 345 -14.22 16.85 4.51
CA ILE A 345 -14.92 15.69 3.98
C ILE A 345 -16.40 16.00 4.03
N GLU A 346 -17.02 16.04 2.85
CA GLU A 346 -18.44 16.21 2.69
C GLU A 346 -19.08 14.83 2.51
N ILE A 347 -19.99 14.47 3.39
CA ILE A 347 -20.73 13.21 3.33
C ILE A 347 -22.02 13.48 2.56
N LEU A 348 -22.18 12.81 1.42
CA LEU A 348 -23.32 12.99 0.52
C LEU A 348 -24.22 11.75 0.65
N GLN A 349 -25.35 11.87 1.34
CA GLN A 349 -26.28 10.76 1.50
C GLN A 349 -27.49 10.94 0.59
N GLY A 350 -27.60 10.09 -0.43
CA GLY A 350 -28.86 9.81 -1.13
C GLY A 350 -29.58 10.97 -1.82
N ALA A 351 -29.09 12.21 -1.71
CA ALA A 351 -29.75 13.36 -2.30
C ALA A 351 -29.72 13.23 -3.84
N PRO A 352 -30.87 13.29 -4.51
CA PRO A 352 -30.90 13.32 -5.96
C PRO A 352 -30.09 14.52 -6.44
N ALA A 353 -29.18 14.30 -7.39
CA ALA A 353 -28.19 15.28 -7.86
C ALA A 353 -28.78 16.60 -8.43
N GLU A 354 -30.11 16.74 -8.46
CA GLU A 354 -30.85 17.85 -9.06
C GLU A 354 -31.67 18.68 -8.06
N SER A 355 -31.73 18.32 -6.78
CA SER A 355 -32.36 19.21 -5.79
C SER A 355 -31.42 20.36 -5.43
N ASP A 356 -31.97 21.56 -5.23
CA ASP A 356 -31.29 22.78 -4.77
C ASP A 356 -30.83 22.66 -3.28
N THR A 357 -30.36 21.47 -2.90
CA THR A 357 -30.10 20.94 -1.54
C THR A 357 -28.96 21.64 -0.79
N HIS A 358 -28.37 22.69 -1.36
CA HIS A 358 -27.41 23.52 -0.66
C HIS A 358 -28.03 24.33 0.50
N SER A 359 -29.36 24.38 0.64
CA SER A 359 -30.01 25.16 1.69
C SER A 359 -29.97 24.55 3.09
N LYS A 360 -29.55 23.29 3.26
CA LYS A 360 -29.57 22.56 4.54
C LYS A 360 -28.25 21.86 4.87
N GLN A 361 -27.16 22.63 4.88
CA GLN A 361 -25.84 22.07 5.21
C GLN A 361 -25.62 22.03 6.72
N ARG A 362 -25.06 20.92 7.22
CA ARG A 362 -24.56 20.82 8.58
C ARG A 362 -23.05 20.73 8.59
N ILE A 363 -22.44 21.23 9.67
CA ILE A 363 -21.02 21.04 9.93
C ILE A 363 -20.85 20.34 11.28
N VAL A 364 -20.01 19.32 11.30
CA VAL A 364 -19.65 18.59 12.52
C VAL A 364 -18.16 18.77 12.75
N LEU A 365 -17.80 19.27 13.93
CA LEU A 365 -16.42 19.45 14.40
C LEU A 365 -16.13 18.38 15.46
N PRO A 366 -15.76 17.15 15.04
CA PRO A 366 -15.55 16.04 15.95
C PRO A 366 -14.24 16.19 16.70
N ASP A 367 -14.25 15.83 17.98
CA ASP A 367 -13.03 15.70 18.78
C ASP A 367 -12.71 14.20 18.98
N PRO A 368 -11.52 13.72 18.56
CA PRO A 368 -11.08 12.35 18.81
C PRO A 368 -11.03 11.94 20.28
N ASP A 369 -10.93 12.89 21.22
CA ASP A 369 -10.96 12.61 22.65
C ASP A 369 -12.39 12.32 23.15
N ILE A 370 -13.40 12.76 22.39
CA ILE A 370 -14.82 12.62 22.71
C ILE A 370 -15.47 11.45 21.94
N LEU A 371 -15.30 11.41 20.61
CA LEU A 371 -15.84 10.35 19.74
C LEU A 371 -14.87 9.20 19.50
N GLY A 372 -13.72 9.22 20.15
CA GLY A 372 -12.64 8.26 19.92
C GLY A 372 -11.85 8.52 18.64
N ARG A 373 -10.71 7.83 18.53
CA ARG A 373 -9.78 7.96 17.39
C ARG A 373 -10.43 7.67 16.04
N ASP A 374 -11.47 6.84 16.02
CA ASP A 374 -12.23 6.39 14.87
C ASP A 374 -13.54 7.19 14.66
N TYR A 375 -13.59 8.46 15.10
CA TYR A 375 -14.77 9.33 15.03
C TYR A 375 -15.53 9.30 13.69
N GLY A 376 -14.84 9.27 12.54
CA GLY A 376 -15.52 9.25 11.23
C GLY A 376 -16.43 8.03 11.03
N ARG A 377 -16.12 6.91 11.68
CA ARG A 377 -16.97 5.72 11.69
C ARG A 377 -18.23 5.95 12.51
N GLU A 378 -18.11 6.56 13.69
CA GLU A 378 -19.25 6.85 14.56
C GLU A 378 -20.15 7.93 13.94
N LEU A 379 -19.55 8.95 13.31
CA LEU A 379 -20.28 9.93 12.51
C LEU A 379 -21.08 9.28 11.38
N ARG A 380 -20.50 8.31 10.64
CA ARG A 380 -21.25 7.59 9.61
C ARG A 380 -22.41 6.76 10.15
N LYS A 381 -22.36 6.27 11.39
CA LYS A 381 -23.52 5.64 12.04
C LYS A 381 -24.64 6.65 12.27
N PHE A 382 -24.29 7.83 12.81
CA PHE A 382 -25.23 8.93 13.00
C PHE A 382 -25.90 9.36 11.70
N PHE A 383 -25.12 9.54 10.64
CA PHE A 383 -25.71 9.90 9.36
C PHE A 383 -26.55 8.77 8.76
N ALA A 384 -26.25 7.49 9.01
CA ALA A 384 -27.04 6.40 8.44
C ALA A 384 -28.50 6.36 8.95
N GLU A 385 -28.79 6.97 10.09
CA GLU A 385 -30.12 6.98 10.70
C GLU A 385 -30.99 8.18 10.27
N GLU A 386 -30.41 9.18 9.63
CA GLU A 386 -31.08 10.44 9.30
C GLU A 386 -30.88 10.84 7.83
N GLU A 387 -31.88 11.45 7.22
CA GLU A 387 -31.79 11.94 5.84
C GLU A 387 -31.18 13.35 5.82
N PHE A 388 -29.85 13.46 5.92
CA PHE A 388 -29.14 14.74 5.74
C PHE A 388 -28.53 14.87 4.34
N PRO A 389 -28.77 15.99 3.64
CA PRO A 389 -28.29 16.15 2.26
C PRO A 389 -26.76 16.32 2.16
N SER A 390 -26.13 17.00 3.13
CA SER A 390 -24.67 17.16 3.16
C SER A 390 -24.15 17.47 4.56
N THR A 391 -23.11 16.75 5.01
CA THR A 391 -22.39 17.07 6.25
C THR A 391 -20.91 17.28 6.03
N ILE A 392 -20.38 18.41 6.49
CA ILE A 392 -18.97 18.78 6.41
C ILE A 392 -18.25 18.38 7.70
N VAL A 393 -17.13 17.67 7.56
CA VAL A 393 -16.28 17.23 8.67
C VAL A 393 -14.82 17.64 8.41
N PRO A 394 -14.11 18.27 9.36
CA PRO A 394 -12.71 18.58 9.20
C PRO A 394 -11.87 17.30 9.12
N ARG A 395 -10.89 17.31 8.23
CA ARG A 395 -9.99 16.18 7.95
C ARG A 395 -8.76 16.15 8.86
N TYR A 396 -8.31 17.33 9.29
CA TYR A 396 -7.11 17.54 10.09
C TYR A 396 -7.44 18.38 11.32
N GLU A 397 -6.54 18.47 12.30
CA GLU A 397 -6.78 19.28 13.49
C GLU A 397 -6.73 20.79 13.21
N ASN A 398 -5.90 21.19 12.25
CA ASN A 398 -5.80 22.56 11.78
C ASN A 398 -6.56 22.66 10.46
N PHE A 399 -7.69 23.36 10.48
CA PHE A 399 -8.57 23.48 9.33
C PHE A 399 -9.11 24.91 9.21
N THR A 400 -9.53 25.30 8.00
CA THR A 400 -10.11 26.62 7.71
C THR A 400 -11.58 26.52 7.36
N ILE A 401 -12.46 26.84 8.32
CA ILE A 401 -13.90 26.56 8.19
C ILE A 401 -14.45 27.26 6.95
N PRO A 402 -15.10 26.54 6.01
CA PRO A 402 -15.65 27.16 4.82
C PRO A 402 -16.68 28.21 5.24
N THR A 403 -16.63 29.39 4.64
CA THR A 403 -17.63 30.43 4.87
C THR A 403 -18.87 30.07 4.05
N ARG A 404 -19.77 29.27 4.64
CA ARG A 404 -21.03 28.83 4.06
C ARG A 404 -22.14 29.00 5.12
N PRO A 405 -23.41 29.21 4.72
CA PRO A 405 -24.52 29.19 5.66
C PRO A 405 -24.73 27.74 6.14
N TYR A 406 -24.72 27.55 7.46
CA TYR A 406 -25.01 26.26 8.09
C TYR A 406 -26.38 26.31 8.77
N GLU A 407 -27.16 25.25 8.68
CA GLU A 407 -28.42 25.11 9.42
C GLU A 407 -28.13 24.72 10.89
N THR A 408 -27.22 23.77 11.05
CA THR A 408 -26.79 23.28 12.37
C THR A 408 -25.27 23.13 12.39
N VAL A 409 -24.64 23.62 13.47
CA VAL A 409 -23.24 23.38 13.80
C VAL A 409 -23.19 22.44 15.00
N ILE A 410 -22.54 21.30 14.85
CA ILE A 410 -22.29 20.36 15.94
C ILE A 410 -20.81 20.40 16.25
N ALA A 411 -20.42 20.65 17.50
CA ALA A 411 -19.03 20.69 17.88
C ALA A 411 -18.77 20.00 19.20
N MET A 412 -17.58 19.42 19.29
CA MET A 412 -17.21 18.56 20.41
C MET A 412 -15.86 18.96 20.99
N GLY A 413 -15.69 18.74 22.29
CA GLY A 413 -14.39 18.82 22.96
C GLY A 413 -13.70 20.17 22.76
N LYS A 414 -12.54 20.18 22.11
CA LYS A 414 -11.71 21.37 21.93
C LYS A 414 -12.23 22.34 20.87
N TYR A 415 -13.17 21.91 20.03
CA TYR A 415 -13.68 22.69 18.89
C TYR A 415 -14.92 23.55 19.22
N VAL A 416 -15.41 23.49 20.46
CA VAL A 416 -16.62 24.22 20.88
C VAL A 416 -16.51 25.74 20.73
N ASN A 417 -15.34 26.32 20.97
CA ASN A 417 -15.12 27.76 20.80
C ASN A 417 -15.15 28.14 19.29
N ASN A 418 -14.59 27.30 18.42
CA ASN A 418 -14.62 27.52 16.98
C ASN A 418 -16.05 27.52 16.42
N ALA A 419 -16.92 26.68 16.98
CA ALA A 419 -18.31 26.54 16.57
C ALA A 419 -19.13 27.81 16.81
N LEU A 420 -18.92 28.45 17.96
CA LEU A 420 -19.63 29.67 18.35
C LEU A 420 -19.31 30.88 17.45
N ALA A 421 -18.22 30.83 16.69
CA ALA A 421 -17.89 31.84 15.70
C ALA A 421 -18.59 31.62 14.34
N LEU A 422 -19.31 30.52 14.15
CA LEU A 422 -19.94 30.17 12.87
C LEU A 422 -21.40 30.64 12.80
N PRO A 423 -21.82 31.27 11.69
CA PRO A 423 -23.19 31.69 11.51
C PRO A 423 -24.10 30.48 11.24
N ALA A 424 -24.86 30.08 12.25
CA ALA A 424 -25.88 29.04 12.15
C ALA A 424 -27.08 29.34 13.05
N PRO A 425 -28.32 29.03 12.62
CA PRO A 425 -29.50 29.10 13.47
C PRO A 425 -29.40 28.23 14.72
N GLU A 426 -28.68 27.11 14.64
CA GLU A 426 -28.55 26.15 15.73
C GLU A 426 -27.09 25.72 15.94
N ILE A 427 -26.63 25.74 17.19
CA ILE A 427 -25.32 25.25 17.62
C ILE A 427 -25.49 24.24 18.76
N LEU A 428 -24.97 23.03 18.56
CA LEU A 428 -24.94 21.95 19.55
C LEU A 428 -23.50 21.73 20.02
N LEU A 429 -23.24 21.97 21.31
CA LEU A 429 -21.92 21.84 21.91
C LEU A 429 -21.87 20.61 22.81
N PHE A 430 -20.96 19.67 22.55
CA PHE A 430 -20.82 18.44 23.32
C PHE A 430 -19.49 18.41 24.07
N HIS A 431 -19.57 18.15 25.38
CA HIS A 431 -18.46 17.78 26.26
C HIS A 431 -17.22 18.67 26.05
N PRO A 432 -17.32 19.97 26.33
CA PRO A 432 -16.23 20.90 26.06
C PRO A 432 -14.98 20.56 26.89
N THR A 433 -13.81 20.48 26.23
CA THR A 433 -12.52 20.14 26.88
C THR A 433 -11.56 21.32 26.97
N VAL A 434 -12.05 22.52 26.65
CA VAL A 434 -11.30 23.78 26.68
C VAL A 434 -12.05 24.81 27.52
N ARG A 435 -11.35 25.82 28.02
CA ARG A 435 -11.98 26.94 28.74
C ARG A 435 -12.87 27.74 27.76
N PRO A 436 -14.07 28.21 28.19
CA PRO A 436 -14.89 29.10 27.38
C PRO A 436 -14.13 30.41 27.11
N ASP A 437 -14.06 30.80 25.84
CA ASP A 437 -13.50 32.08 25.44
C ASP A 437 -14.52 33.19 25.74
N PRO A 438 -14.23 34.14 26.65
CA PRO A 438 -15.20 35.14 27.06
C PRO A 438 -15.65 36.07 25.92
N GLU A 439 -14.80 36.32 24.91
CA GLU A 439 -15.13 37.20 23.78
C GLU A 439 -16.10 36.50 22.82
N ILE A 440 -15.83 35.24 22.51
CA ILE A 440 -16.66 34.45 21.58
C ILE A 440 -18.00 34.10 22.23
N VAL A 441 -17.98 33.71 23.50
CA VAL A 441 -19.18 33.28 24.22
C VAL A 441 -20.16 34.43 24.44
N ALA A 442 -19.68 35.66 24.64
CA ALA A 442 -20.54 36.83 24.85
C ALA A 442 -21.16 37.37 23.56
N SER A 443 -20.84 36.81 22.40
CA SER A 443 -21.29 37.32 21.10
C SER A 443 -21.49 36.19 20.08
N PRO A 444 -22.35 35.19 20.36
CA PRO A 444 -22.80 34.28 19.32
C PRO A 444 -23.52 35.07 18.22
N PRO A 445 -23.56 34.58 16.97
CA PRO A 445 -24.28 35.23 15.89
C PRO A 445 -25.75 35.50 16.27
N GLU A 446 -26.29 36.62 15.77
CA GLU A 446 -27.65 37.01 16.10
C GLU A 446 -28.67 35.97 15.58
N GLY A 447 -29.60 35.57 16.45
CA GLY A 447 -30.62 34.55 16.12
C GLY A 447 -30.16 33.10 16.28
N THR A 448 -28.96 32.86 16.82
CA THR A 448 -28.46 31.50 17.07
C THR A 448 -28.98 30.91 18.39
N SER A 449 -29.59 29.72 18.31
CA SER A 449 -29.90 28.88 19.46
C SER A 449 -28.71 28.00 19.83
N VAL A 450 -28.26 28.04 21.09
CA VAL A 450 -27.14 27.22 21.58
C VAL A 450 -27.64 26.21 22.62
N THR A 451 -27.34 24.93 22.38
CA THR A 451 -27.57 23.84 23.35
C THR A 451 -26.23 23.23 23.77
N LEU A 452 -25.98 23.21 25.07
CA LEU A 452 -24.78 22.69 25.69
C LEU A 452 -25.05 21.35 26.37
N PHE A 453 -24.43 20.30 25.85
CA PHE A 453 -24.45 18.94 26.39
C PHE A 453 -23.21 18.72 27.26
N LEU A 454 -23.42 18.51 28.56
CA LEU A 454 -22.36 18.30 29.55
C LEU A 454 -22.32 16.85 30.04
N PRO A 455 -21.12 16.26 30.23
CA PRO A 455 -21.00 14.94 30.85
C PRO A 455 -21.48 15.01 32.32
N ASP A 456 -21.89 13.87 32.89
CA ASP A 456 -22.14 13.79 34.33
C ASP A 456 -20.84 13.73 35.15
N LEU A 457 -19.74 13.32 34.52
CA LEU A 457 -18.42 13.25 35.13
C LEU A 457 -17.47 14.21 34.42
N ASP A 458 -17.19 15.35 35.05
CA ASP A 458 -16.21 16.32 34.54
C ASP A 458 -14.78 15.80 34.67
N VAL A 459 -14.28 15.19 33.61
CA VAL A 459 -12.85 14.81 33.51
C VAL A 459 -12.01 15.98 33.01
N SER A 460 -12.61 16.98 32.37
CA SER A 460 -11.90 18.11 31.77
C SER A 460 -11.54 19.21 32.77
N GLY A 461 -12.32 19.35 33.85
CA GLY A 461 -12.25 20.44 34.81
C GLY A 461 -12.82 21.77 34.31
N TYR A 462 -13.50 21.78 33.15
CA TYR A 462 -14.07 22.98 32.54
C TYR A 462 -15.60 23.03 32.58
N GLU A 463 -16.27 21.99 33.05
CA GLU A 463 -17.74 21.90 33.02
C GLU A 463 -18.39 23.07 33.77
N ASP A 464 -17.93 23.35 35.00
CA ASP A 464 -18.46 24.43 35.82
C ASP A 464 -18.32 25.81 35.16
N LEU A 465 -17.26 26.02 34.37
CA LEU A 465 -17.05 27.26 33.65
C LEU A 465 -18.04 27.40 32.50
N TRP A 466 -18.22 26.33 31.72
CA TRP A 466 -19.21 26.30 30.64
C TRP A 466 -20.64 26.41 31.16
N ARG A 467 -20.97 25.77 32.28
CA ARG A 467 -22.28 25.87 32.93
C ARG A 467 -22.58 27.31 33.39
N LYS A 468 -21.60 28.00 33.96
CA LYS A 468 -21.73 29.43 34.33
C LYS A 468 -21.90 30.31 33.09
N ALA A 469 -21.13 30.04 32.04
CA ALA A 469 -21.20 30.79 30.79
C ALA A 469 -22.56 30.61 30.11
N ALA A 470 -23.02 29.37 29.95
CA ALA A 470 -24.33 29.05 29.40
C ALA A 470 -25.49 29.72 30.17
N ARG A 471 -25.46 29.70 31.51
CA ARG A 471 -26.47 30.40 32.32
C ARG A 471 -26.47 31.91 32.13
N ARG A 472 -25.30 32.51 31.93
CA ARG A 472 -25.17 33.96 31.70
C ARG A 472 -25.76 34.36 30.36
N GLU A 473 -25.53 33.55 29.33
CA GLU A 473 -26.00 33.81 27.96
C GLU A 473 -27.40 33.23 27.68
N GLY A 474 -28.02 32.54 28.66
CA GLY A 474 -29.36 31.95 28.50
C GLY A 474 -29.42 30.71 27.62
N TRP A 475 -28.31 29.98 27.45
CA TRP A 475 -28.26 28.77 26.63
C TRP A 475 -28.96 27.59 27.30
N LYS A 476 -29.48 26.66 26.48
CA LYS A 476 -30.01 25.38 26.99
C LYS A 476 -28.87 24.49 27.48
N ILE A 477 -29.03 23.87 28.64
CA ILE A 477 -28.05 22.93 29.20
C ILE A 477 -28.72 21.57 29.37
N THR A 478 -28.13 20.53 28.80
CA THR A 478 -28.58 19.14 28.90
C THR A 478 -27.46 18.29 29.49
N SER A 479 -27.77 17.42 30.45
CA SER A 479 -26.82 16.39 30.89
C SER A 479 -26.88 15.21 29.93
N THR A 480 -25.72 14.65 29.60
CA THR A 480 -25.62 13.44 28.76
C THR A 480 -25.70 12.15 29.59
N GLY A 481 -26.11 12.18 30.85
CA GLY A 481 -26.08 10.98 31.70
C GLY A 481 -24.66 10.45 31.98
N TRP A 482 -24.56 9.26 32.60
CA TRP A 482 -23.38 8.58 33.18
C TRP A 482 -22.11 8.41 32.30
N THR A 483 -22.01 9.06 31.15
CA THR A 483 -20.79 9.16 30.34
C THR A 483 -19.81 10.15 30.95
N GLY A 484 -18.54 9.73 31.05
CA GLY A 484 -17.42 10.68 31.08
C GLY A 484 -17.22 11.31 29.69
N LEU A 485 -15.98 11.55 29.26
CA LEU A 485 -15.70 12.18 27.96
C LEU A 485 -16.07 11.31 26.74
N ASP A 486 -16.16 10.00 26.87
CA ASP A 486 -16.41 9.09 25.74
C ASP A 486 -17.90 9.03 25.39
N LEU A 487 -18.30 9.72 24.31
CA LEU A 487 -19.68 9.77 23.84
C LEU A 487 -20.13 8.51 23.09
N ARG A 488 -19.21 7.61 22.72
CA ARG A 488 -19.50 6.53 21.76
C ARG A 488 -20.58 5.56 22.22
N THR A 489 -20.81 5.43 23.53
CA THR A 489 -21.84 4.53 24.07
C THR A 489 -23.26 5.07 23.95
N GLN A 490 -23.41 6.38 23.71
CA GLN A 490 -24.71 7.05 23.55
C GLN A 490 -24.88 7.67 22.16
N TRP A 491 -23.88 7.51 21.30
CA TRP A 491 -23.91 7.97 19.94
C TRP A 491 -24.54 6.88 19.05
N PRO A 492 -25.47 7.20 18.15
CA PRO A 492 -25.92 8.54 17.74
C PRO A 492 -27.07 9.14 18.56
N ASP A 493 -27.76 8.35 19.38
CA ASP A 493 -29.03 8.69 20.06
C ASP A 493 -29.03 10.09 20.69
N ILE A 494 -27.95 10.46 21.39
CA ILE A 494 -27.88 11.74 22.08
C ILE A 494 -27.93 12.96 21.16
N ALA A 495 -27.35 12.85 19.96
CA ALA A 495 -27.38 13.93 18.98
C ALA A 495 -28.72 14.00 18.22
N LEU A 496 -29.55 12.96 18.33
CA LEU A 496 -30.88 12.88 17.74
C LEU A 496 -32.00 13.24 18.74
N MET A 497 -31.67 13.44 20.02
CA MET A 497 -32.68 13.78 21.03
C MET A 497 -33.39 15.09 20.65
N PRO A 498 -34.74 15.10 20.57
CA PRO A 498 -35.49 16.32 20.33
C PRO A 498 -35.14 17.34 21.40
N VAL A 499 -34.75 18.54 20.98
CA VAL A 499 -34.36 19.63 21.89
C VAL A 499 -35.47 19.89 22.92
N GLU A 500 -36.74 19.63 22.61
CA GLU A 500 -37.89 19.84 23.51
C GLU A 500 -38.04 18.78 24.62
N SER A 501 -37.44 17.60 24.49
CA SER A 501 -37.68 16.46 25.40
C SER A 501 -36.73 16.37 26.61
N ALA A 502 -35.74 17.27 26.70
CA ALA A 502 -34.64 17.19 27.66
C ALA A 502 -34.81 18.13 28.90
N GLU A 503 -36.03 18.33 29.40
CA GLU A 503 -36.27 19.08 30.65
C GLU A 503 -36.05 18.28 31.94
#